data_AF-A0A6P0NG54-F1
#
_entry.id   AF-A0A6P0NG54-F1
#
_cell.length_a   1.000
_cell.length_b   1.000
_cell.length_c   1.000
_cell.angle_alpha   90.00
_cell.angle_beta   90.00
_cell.angle_gamma   90.00
#
_symmetry.space_group_name_H-M   'P 1'
#
loop_
_entity.id
_entity.type
_entity.pdbx_description
1 polymer ?
#
loop_
_entity_poly.entity_id
_entity_poly.type
_entity_poly.pdbx_seq_one_letter_code
_entity_poly.pdbx_strand_id
1 'polypeptide(L)'
;ERLLGSLEGGIGCVQILDAFPIKPCLTVDMANPQWNWDNNQVTYQPVPHALLSMEKPELVIGLARTTRGSLEDVKTVKQWLEQALTEGIGSRVSAGYGRIAVDASLPCSCSHDFQLWTQGMYGAFPPSKENRQGTAEFRPTALRGMLRYWFRAIALGLYSPGDCKNLEATLFGTIEPPAREGKIRIALDWSEKKGDRFHPHFYEGTILLEAKEKSYLTLIEKLLHLASHLGGIGRGSRRPLHWNHPYPGLRGCYWQVDSKILTGNQKVWQDFRQEVIAAFTAVQPLSNPGAGNPGKPKHRQQDVLNDKARIYLLPFPGLKHPEAVKDWQIEGSEINVRGRALDLLYGSDRFKGVNQKGQGNDKVGGGLGTPSYVLIQSNFPPQQQPYQTVTIFGANQSDRSVFASEFQKLRAIPIHWKSRSKKIRHSHQNR
;
A
#
# COMPACT_ATOMS: atom_id res chain seq x y z
N GLU A 1 35.01 3.20 -14.38
CA GLU A 1 36.24 3.74 -13.74
C GLU A 1 36.92 4.84 -14.52
N ARG A 2 37.32 4.67 -15.80
CA ARG A 2 37.99 5.75 -16.57
C ARG A 2 37.33 7.14 -16.45
N LEU A 3 36.02 7.21 -16.64
CA LEU A 3 35.29 8.48 -16.71
C LEU A 3 35.13 9.18 -15.35
N LEU A 4 34.72 8.45 -14.31
CA LEU A 4 34.35 9.01 -13.00
C LEU A 4 35.36 8.70 -11.88
N GLY A 5 36.37 7.89 -12.16
CA GLY A 5 37.34 7.43 -11.17
C GLY A 5 36.86 6.23 -10.36
N SER A 6 37.62 5.91 -9.32
CA SER A 6 37.26 4.96 -8.25
C SER A 6 37.87 5.44 -6.94
N LEU A 7 37.43 4.88 -5.81
CA LEU A 7 37.96 5.25 -4.49
C LEU A 7 39.47 4.99 -4.40
N GLU A 8 39.96 3.93 -5.03
CA GLU A 8 41.38 3.56 -5.04
C GLU A 8 42.14 4.23 -6.20
N GLY A 9 41.51 4.42 -7.36
CA GLY A 9 42.13 4.97 -8.58
C GLY A 9 42.11 6.50 -8.69
N GLY A 10 41.49 7.19 -7.74
CA GLY A 10 41.36 8.64 -7.72
C GLY A 10 40.42 9.20 -8.79
N ILE A 11 40.54 10.50 -9.07
CA ILE A 11 39.62 11.25 -9.95
C ILE A 11 39.65 10.68 -11.39
N GLY A 12 38.52 10.65 -12.09
CA GLY A 12 38.43 10.22 -13.49
C GLY A 12 38.78 11.29 -14.54
N CYS A 13 38.36 11.04 -15.78
CA CYS A 13 38.42 12.01 -16.89
C CYS A 13 37.48 13.22 -16.67
N VAL A 14 36.41 13.06 -15.89
CA VAL A 14 35.41 14.09 -15.61
C VAL A 14 35.21 14.22 -14.11
N GLN A 15 35.16 15.45 -13.63
CA GLN A 15 34.80 15.80 -12.26
C GLN A 15 33.38 16.37 -12.26
N ILE A 16 32.52 15.81 -11.40
CA ILE A 16 31.24 16.42 -11.04
C ILE A 16 31.55 17.41 -9.92
N LEU A 17 31.32 18.70 -10.20
CA LEU A 17 31.47 19.78 -9.24
C LEU A 17 30.18 19.91 -8.41
N ASP A 18 30.07 20.99 -7.65
CA ASP A 18 28.89 21.27 -6.85
C ASP A 18 27.61 21.37 -7.68
N ALA A 19 26.51 20.99 -7.03
CA ALA A 19 25.16 21.09 -7.54
C ALA A 19 24.35 22.02 -6.63
N PHE A 20 23.73 23.06 -7.19
CA PHE A 20 22.96 24.04 -6.43
C PHE A 20 21.55 24.18 -6.99
N PRO A 21 20.52 24.25 -6.13
CA PRO A 21 19.20 24.67 -6.57
C PRO A 21 19.21 26.16 -6.92
N ILE A 22 18.59 26.53 -8.04
CA ILE A 22 18.51 27.93 -8.47
C ILE A 22 17.35 28.70 -7.82
N LYS A 23 16.45 27.99 -7.14
CA LYS A 23 15.30 28.55 -6.42
C LYS A 23 15.15 27.83 -5.07
N PRO A 24 14.56 28.49 -4.05
CA PRO A 24 14.21 27.81 -2.80
C PRO A 24 13.29 26.62 -3.09
N CYS A 25 13.77 25.41 -2.77
CA CYS A 25 13.02 24.17 -2.97
C CYS A 25 13.12 23.22 -1.78
N LEU A 26 13.78 23.63 -0.69
CA LEU A 26 14.01 22.79 0.48
C LEU A 26 12.70 22.64 1.28
N THR A 27 12.30 21.41 1.54
CA THR A 27 11.14 21.07 2.38
C THR A 27 11.49 19.95 3.36
N VAL A 28 10.70 19.85 4.43
CA VAL A 28 10.84 18.75 5.40
C VAL A 28 9.92 17.61 4.96
N ASP A 29 10.52 16.47 4.64
CA ASP A 29 9.82 15.24 4.34
C ASP A 29 10.04 14.21 5.46
N MET A 30 9.28 13.11 5.44
CA MET A 30 9.34 12.06 6.45
C MET A 30 9.28 10.66 5.84
N ALA A 31 10.38 9.93 5.87
CA ALA A 31 10.34 8.49 5.62
C ALA A 31 9.83 7.79 6.89
N ASN A 32 8.79 6.96 6.79
CA ASN A 32 8.26 6.23 7.95
C ASN A 32 8.14 4.74 7.62
N PRO A 33 9.25 3.98 7.68
CA PRO A 33 9.21 2.52 7.60
C PRO A 33 8.28 2.00 8.70
N GLN A 34 7.13 1.45 8.27
CA GLN A 34 6.11 0.98 9.21
C GLN A 34 6.38 -0.44 9.70
N TRP A 35 7.20 -1.20 8.98
CA TRP A 35 7.25 -2.65 9.08
C TRP A 35 8.66 -3.18 8.82
N ASN A 36 9.19 -3.94 9.78
CA ASN A 36 10.56 -4.45 9.76
C ASN A 36 10.57 -5.98 9.75
N TRP A 37 11.55 -6.57 9.07
CA TRP A 37 11.84 -7.99 9.16
C TRP A 37 12.72 -8.25 10.38
N ASP A 38 12.24 -9.06 11.31
CA ASP A 38 12.95 -9.50 12.50
C ASP A 38 12.66 -10.99 12.75
N ASN A 39 13.70 -11.81 12.85
CA ASN A 39 13.58 -13.26 13.13
C ASN A 39 12.51 -13.99 12.28
N ASN A 40 12.54 -13.79 10.96
CA ASN A 40 11.56 -14.33 9.99
C ASN A 40 10.10 -13.91 10.24
N GLN A 41 9.91 -12.79 10.93
CA GLN A 41 8.60 -12.17 11.17
C GLN A 41 8.63 -10.73 10.67
N VAL A 42 7.48 -10.25 10.19
CA VAL A 42 7.31 -8.84 9.83
C VAL A 42 6.58 -8.16 10.98
N THR A 43 7.27 -7.30 11.71
CA THR A 43 6.73 -6.60 12.89
C THR A 43 6.44 -5.15 12.56
N TYR A 44 5.38 -4.60 13.13
CA TYR A 44 5.02 -3.19 12.97
C TYR A 44 5.80 -2.36 13.99
N GLN A 45 6.63 -1.47 13.48
CA GLN A 45 7.44 -0.56 14.26
C GLN A 45 7.64 0.70 13.43
N PRO A 46 6.67 1.63 13.43
CA PRO A 46 6.79 2.88 12.67
C PRO A 46 7.93 3.70 13.27
N VAL A 47 8.98 3.92 12.48
CA VAL A 47 10.10 4.78 12.85
C VAL A 47 10.10 5.98 11.90
N PRO A 48 9.51 7.12 12.29
CA PRO A 48 9.55 8.32 11.46
C PRO A 48 10.97 8.89 11.43
N HIS A 49 11.52 9.02 10.23
CA HIS A 49 12.78 9.69 9.93
C HIS A 49 12.47 10.95 9.15
N ALA A 50 12.56 12.10 9.83
CA ALA A 50 12.51 13.39 9.16
C ALA A 50 13.78 13.56 8.31
N LEU A 51 13.62 14.07 7.11
CA LEU A 51 14.70 14.35 6.18
C LEU A 51 14.41 15.64 5.42
N LEU A 52 15.47 16.29 4.95
CA LEU A 52 15.33 17.41 4.04
C LEU A 52 15.22 16.86 2.62
N SER A 53 14.17 17.26 1.91
CA SER A 53 13.97 16.95 0.49
C SER A 53 13.88 18.22 -0.33
N MET A 54 13.95 18.06 -1.64
CA MET A 54 13.75 19.17 -2.58
C MET A 54 12.45 18.97 -3.34
N GLU A 55 11.51 19.90 -3.21
CA GLU A 55 10.25 19.90 -3.95
C GLU A 55 10.45 20.57 -5.31
N LYS A 56 10.29 19.80 -6.40
CA LYS A 56 10.45 20.25 -7.80
C LYS A 56 11.73 21.10 -8.02
N PRO A 57 12.92 20.57 -7.68
CA PRO A 57 14.15 21.35 -7.81
C PRO A 57 14.50 21.64 -9.28
N GLU A 58 14.97 22.85 -9.53
CA GLU A 58 15.78 23.18 -10.70
C GLU A 58 17.24 23.26 -10.24
N LEU A 59 18.10 22.36 -10.73
CA LEU A 59 19.50 22.25 -10.31
C LEU A 59 20.44 22.76 -11.39
N VAL A 60 21.48 23.50 -10.98
CA VAL A 60 22.66 23.77 -11.79
C VAL A 60 23.79 22.90 -11.27
N ILE A 61 24.34 22.05 -12.15
CA ILE A 61 25.40 21.10 -11.81
C ILE A 61 26.63 21.42 -12.65
N GLY A 62 27.76 21.70 -11.99
CA GLY A 62 29.02 21.94 -12.69
C GLY A 62 29.67 20.63 -13.14
N LEU A 63 30.10 20.55 -14.40
CA LEU A 63 30.90 19.45 -14.92
C LEU A 63 32.20 20.00 -15.50
N ALA A 64 33.33 19.44 -15.09
CA ALA A 64 34.64 19.84 -15.58
C ALA A 64 35.43 18.63 -16.09
N ARG A 65 36.14 18.80 -17.21
CA ARG A 65 37.14 17.83 -17.64
C ARG A 65 38.38 17.93 -16.76
N THR A 66 39.00 16.80 -16.49
CA THR A 66 40.36 16.79 -15.92
C THR A 66 41.39 16.82 -17.04
N THR A 67 42.67 16.87 -16.68
CA THR A 67 43.78 16.73 -17.64
C THR A 67 43.78 15.38 -18.36
N ARG A 68 43.07 14.38 -17.82
CA ARG A 68 42.91 13.04 -18.41
C ARG A 68 41.71 12.92 -19.36
N GLY A 69 40.86 13.95 -19.43
CA GLY A 69 39.58 13.91 -20.14
C GLY A 69 39.48 14.89 -21.30
N SER A 70 38.54 14.58 -22.18
CA SER A 70 38.13 15.38 -23.33
C SER A 70 36.78 16.06 -23.09
N LEU A 71 36.38 16.97 -23.97
CA LEU A 71 35.01 17.52 -23.95
C LEU A 71 33.96 16.46 -24.26
N GLU A 72 34.31 15.42 -25.00
CA GLU A 72 33.38 14.33 -25.32
C GLU A 72 33.07 13.46 -24.11
N ASP A 73 34.08 13.25 -23.25
CA ASP A 73 33.89 12.60 -21.95
C ASP A 73 32.89 13.37 -21.08
N VAL A 74 32.97 14.71 -21.08
CA VAL A 74 32.02 15.57 -20.35
C VAL A 74 30.60 15.43 -20.89
N LYS A 75 30.42 15.37 -22.22
CA LYS A 75 29.09 15.14 -22.82
C LYS A 75 28.52 13.79 -22.44
N THR A 76 29.34 12.74 -22.45
CA THR A 76 28.91 11.39 -22.03
C THR A 76 28.48 11.39 -20.57
N VAL A 77 29.27 11.99 -19.68
CA VAL A 77 28.92 12.07 -18.25
C VAL A 77 27.67 12.93 -18.02
N LYS A 78 27.50 14.02 -18.79
CA LYS A 78 26.27 14.82 -18.77
C LYS A 78 25.05 13.97 -19.12
N GLN A 79 25.10 13.22 -20.22
CA GLN A 79 24.00 12.34 -20.63
C GLN A 79 23.66 11.29 -19.56
N TRP A 80 24.69 10.67 -18.96
CA TRP A 80 24.49 9.72 -17.86
C TRP A 80 23.84 10.35 -16.64
N LEU A 81 24.26 11.57 -16.27
CA LEU A 81 23.70 12.28 -15.14
C LEU A 81 22.24 12.68 -15.39
N GLU A 82 21.93 13.21 -16.58
CA GLU A 82 20.56 13.54 -16.98
C GLU A 82 19.65 12.31 -16.96
N GLN A 83 20.13 11.18 -17.49
CA GLN A 83 19.40 9.91 -17.44
C GLN A 83 19.20 9.42 -16.01
N ALA A 84 20.25 9.40 -15.18
CA ALA A 84 20.18 8.95 -13.81
C ALA A 84 19.19 9.78 -12.97
N LEU A 85 19.23 11.11 -13.11
CA LEU A 85 18.31 12.02 -12.41
C LEU A 85 16.86 11.85 -12.89
N THR A 86 16.65 11.66 -14.20
CA THR A 86 15.32 11.41 -14.79
C THR A 86 14.72 10.09 -14.28
N GLU A 87 15.56 9.07 -14.12
CA GLU A 87 15.17 7.77 -13.58
C GLU A 87 15.04 7.75 -12.04
N GLY A 88 15.40 8.84 -11.36
CA GLY A 88 15.40 8.92 -9.90
C GLY A 88 16.47 8.03 -9.25
N ILE A 89 17.57 7.77 -9.95
CA ILE A 89 18.71 6.99 -9.47
C ILE A 89 19.57 7.90 -8.58
N GLY A 90 19.56 7.63 -7.28
CA GLY A 90 20.35 8.35 -6.28
C GLY A 90 21.24 7.44 -5.44
N SER A 91 22.04 8.03 -4.54
CA SER A 91 22.84 7.27 -3.59
C SER A 91 21.91 6.48 -2.66
N ARG A 92 22.02 5.14 -2.66
CA ARG A 92 21.18 4.15 -1.98
C ARG A 92 19.94 3.75 -2.80
N VAL A 93 20.09 2.63 -3.53
CA VAL A 93 19.17 1.66 -4.21
C VAL A 93 17.63 1.70 -4.05
N SER A 94 17.05 2.61 -3.28
CA SER A 94 15.61 2.87 -3.22
C SER A 94 15.18 3.79 -4.36
N ALA A 95 15.18 3.26 -5.59
CA ALA A 95 14.54 3.93 -6.71
C ALA A 95 13.07 4.22 -6.36
N GLY A 96 12.67 5.50 -6.30
CA GLY A 96 11.27 5.90 -6.07
C GLY A 96 11.02 7.15 -5.21
N TYR A 97 12.03 7.91 -4.81
CA TYR A 97 11.85 9.19 -4.09
C TYR A 97 11.90 10.42 -5.03
N GLY A 98 11.21 10.32 -6.17
CA GLY A 98 11.09 11.40 -7.14
C GLY A 98 11.63 11.01 -8.51
N ARG A 99 10.85 11.32 -9.54
CA ARG A 99 11.24 11.32 -10.95
C ARG A 99 10.93 12.69 -11.51
N ILE A 100 11.73 13.14 -12.49
CA ILE A 100 11.51 14.42 -13.16
C ILE A 100 10.24 14.36 -14.03
N ALA A 101 9.93 13.19 -14.59
CA ALA A 101 8.74 12.95 -15.41
C ALA A 101 8.12 11.57 -15.12
N VAL A 102 6.82 11.44 -15.39
CA VAL A 102 6.04 10.20 -15.27
C VAL A 102 6.02 9.48 -16.62
N ASP A 103 7.21 9.21 -17.17
CA ASP A 103 7.37 8.48 -18.43
C ASP A 103 7.92 7.08 -18.18
N ALA A 104 7.46 6.10 -18.97
CA ALA A 104 7.96 4.74 -18.88
C ALA A 104 9.45 4.66 -19.27
N SER A 105 10.23 4.03 -18.41
CA SER A 105 11.68 3.84 -18.51
C SER A 105 12.09 2.37 -18.52
N LEU A 106 11.26 1.46 -17.98
CA LEU A 106 11.51 0.03 -18.01
C LEU A 106 10.82 -0.68 -19.19
N PRO A 107 11.29 -1.88 -19.60
CA PRO A 107 10.78 -2.58 -20.79
C PRO A 107 9.28 -2.93 -20.74
N CYS A 108 8.70 -3.05 -19.56
CA CYS A 108 7.28 -3.36 -19.37
C CYS A 108 6.63 -2.25 -18.54
N SER A 109 5.54 -1.67 -19.04
CA SER A 109 4.76 -0.69 -18.29
C SER A 109 3.26 -0.80 -18.55
N CYS A 110 2.47 -0.26 -17.62
CA CYS A 110 1.04 -0.02 -17.78
C CYS A 110 0.59 1.15 -16.91
N SER A 111 -0.46 1.84 -17.35
CA SER A 111 -1.03 3.00 -16.66
C SER A 111 -2.45 2.73 -16.20
N HIS A 112 -2.80 3.29 -15.05
CA HIS A 112 -4.13 3.14 -14.47
C HIS A 112 -4.60 4.43 -13.83
N ASP A 113 -5.75 4.91 -14.28
CA ASP A 113 -6.39 6.07 -13.66
C ASP A 113 -6.97 5.69 -12.31
N PHE A 114 -6.90 6.64 -11.37
CA PHE A 114 -7.39 6.46 -10.01
C PHE A 114 -8.11 7.71 -9.51
N GLN A 115 -8.99 7.46 -8.55
CA GLN A 115 -9.60 8.51 -7.74
C GLN A 115 -9.52 8.10 -6.26
N LEU A 116 -9.28 9.07 -5.37
CA LEU A 116 -9.14 8.86 -3.93
C LEU A 116 -9.81 10.00 -3.17
N TRP A 117 -10.78 9.64 -2.31
CA TRP A 117 -11.31 10.49 -1.25
C TRP A 117 -10.80 10.00 0.09
N THR A 118 -10.20 10.87 0.89
CA THR A 118 -9.58 10.45 2.16
C THR A 118 -9.69 11.53 3.23
N GLN A 119 -9.61 11.10 4.49
CA GLN A 119 -9.38 12.01 5.62
C GLN A 119 -8.09 12.83 5.44
N GLY A 120 -7.17 12.35 4.61
CA GLY A 120 -5.86 12.96 4.38
C GLY A 120 -4.75 11.96 4.70
N MET A 121 -3.57 12.24 4.16
CA MET A 121 -2.33 11.59 4.56
C MET A 121 -1.30 12.66 4.91
N TYR A 122 -0.35 12.32 5.77
CA TYR A 122 0.50 13.31 6.43
C TYR A 122 1.94 12.80 6.46
N GLY A 123 2.90 13.66 6.12
CA GLY A 123 4.32 13.48 6.38
C GLY A 123 4.72 14.21 7.65
N ALA A 124 5.62 15.19 7.53
CA ALA A 124 6.30 15.82 8.66
C ALA A 124 5.38 16.61 9.61
N PHE A 125 4.20 17.03 9.13
CA PHE A 125 3.25 17.85 9.89
C PHE A 125 1.91 17.13 10.10
N PRO A 126 1.89 15.98 10.81
CA PRO A 126 0.64 15.30 11.12
C PRO A 126 -0.17 16.10 12.16
N PRO A 127 -1.48 15.80 12.31
CA PRO A 127 -2.29 16.46 13.31
C PRO A 127 -1.74 16.21 14.72
N SER A 128 -1.46 17.28 15.46
CA SER A 128 -0.94 17.29 16.83
C SER A 128 -1.91 17.96 17.80
N LYS A 129 -1.51 18.10 19.08
CA LYS A 129 -2.28 18.89 20.05
C LYS A 129 -2.30 20.37 19.69
N GLU A 130 -1.18 20.89 19.19
CA GLU A 130 -0.99 22.28 18.77
C GLU A 130 -1.64 22.53 17.40
N ASN A 131 -1.48 21.62 16.43
CA ASN A 131 -2.10 21.69 15.12
C ASN A 131 -3.09 20.54 14.93
N ARG A 132 -4.34 20.72 15.35
CA ARG A 132 -5.37 19.67 15.28
C ARG A 132 -5.74 19.23 13.86
N GLN A 133 -5.37 19.99 12.83
CA GLN A 133 -5.68 19.70 11.43
C GLN A 133 -4.53 18.99 10.71
N GLY A 134 -3.29 19.29 11.08
CA GLY A 134 -2.10 18.88 10.33
C GLY A 134 -2.03 19.53 8.95
N THR A 135 -0.98 19.22 8.20
CA THR A 135 -0.85 19.59 6.78
C THR A 135 -0.99 18.31 5.96
N ALA A 136 -2.16 18.13 5.34
CA ALA A 136 -2.38 17.00 4.46
C ALA A 136 -1.59 17.19 3.16
N GLU A 137 -0.98 16.12 2.68
CA GLU A 137 -0.21 16.08 1.44
C GLU A 137 -0.38 14.72 0.78
N PHE A 138 -0.49 14.63 -0.54
CA PHE A 138 -0.46 13.33 -1.20
C PHE A 138 0.98 12.85 -1.38
N ARG A 139 1.24 11.60 -1.02
CA ARG A 139 2.58 11.03 -1.07
C ARG A 139 2.57 9.79 -1.96
N PRO A 140 3.22 9.81 -3.13
CA PRO A 140 3.38 8.62 -3.99
C PRO A 140 3.94 7.40 -3.25
N THR A 141 4.81 7.64 -2.26
CA THR A 141 5.37 6.61 -1.39
C THR A 141 4.32 5.87 -0.55
N ALA A 142 3.16 6.48 -0.29
CA ALA A 142 2.03 5.82 0.37
C ALA A 142 1.41 4.73 -0.51
N LEU A 143 1.29 4.94 -1.83
CA LEU A 143 0.85 3.90 -2.75
C LEU A 143 1.84 2.73 -2.75
N ARG A 144 3.14 3.01 -2.87
CA ARG A 144 4.19 2.00 -2.79
C ARG A 144 4.13 1.22 -1.48
N GLY A 145 3.95 1.91 -0.36
CA GLY A 145 3.82 1.29 0.96
C GLY A 145 2.58 0.39 1.08
N MET A 146 1.44 0.83 0.52
CA MET A 146 0.20 0.05 0.48
C MET A 146 0.36 -1.20 -0.40
N LEU A 147 0.96 -1.08 -1.58
CA LEU A 147 1.26 -2.24 -2.44
C LEU A 147 2.21 -3.20 -1.73
N ARG A 148 3.29 -2.72 -1.12
CA ARG A 148 4.23 -3.55 -0.35
C ARG A 148 3.54 -4.27 0.82
N TYR A 149 2.60 -3.62 1.50
CA TYR A 149 1.79 -4.25 2.56
C TYR A 149 0.92 -5.38 2.01
N TRP A 150 0.18 -5.15 0.92
CA TRP A 150 -0.65 -6.19 0.32
C TRP A 150 0.18 -7.33 -0.26
N PHE A 151 1.36 -7.02 -0.82
CA PHE A 151 2.32 -8.04 -1.26
C PHE A 151 2.62 -8.99 -0.12
N ARG A 152 3.06 -8.46 1.03
CA ARG A 152 3.40 -9.29 2.19
C ARG A 152 2.19 -10.06 2.73
N ALA A 153 1.01 -9.43 2.75
CA ALA A 153 -0.20 -10.07 3.23
C ALA A 153 -0.55 -11.33 2.43
N ILE A 154 -0.33 -11.31 1.12
CA ILE A 154 -0.56 -12.46 0.23
C ILE A 154 0.63 -13.42 0.27
N ALA A 155 1.84 -12.90 0.09
CA ALA A 155 3.08 -13.67 -0.02
C ALA A 155 3.30 -14.56 1.21
N LEU A 156 3.07 -14.05 2.43
CA LEU A 156 3.19 -14.86 3.65
C LEU A 156 2.14 -15.98 3.76
N GLY A 157 1.04 -15.88 3.01
CA GLY A 157 0.02 -16.93 2.89
C GLY A 157 0.34 -18.00 1.83
N LEU A 158 1.32 -17.73 0.95
CA LEU A 158 1.73 -18.56 -0.19
C LEU A 158 3.16 -19.12 -0.07
N TYR A 159 4.04 -18.44 0.67
CA TYR A 159 5.46 -18.71 0.73
C TYR A 159 6.01 -18.75 2.15
N SER A 160 7.19 -19.36 2.29
CA SER A 160 8.00 -19.26 3.49
C SER A 160 8.40 -17.79 3.76
N PRO A 161 8.65 -17.41 5.03
CA PRO A 161 9.12 -16.06 5.34
C PRO A 161 10.38 -15.65 4.59
N GLY A 162 11.31 -16.59 4.36
CA GLY A 162 12.54 -16.35 3.62
C GLY A 162 12.28 -16.03 2.15
N ASP A 163 11.46 -16.83 1.47
CA ASP A 163 11.07 -16.60 0.08
C ASP A 163 10.31 -15.27 -0.07
N CYS A 164 9.40 -14.98 0.86
CA CYS A 164 8.68 -13.71 0.91
C CYS A 164 9.65 -12.53 1.02
N LYS A 165 10.62 -12.58 1.94
CA LYS A 165 11.63 -11.51 2.13
C LYS A 165 12.49 -11.32 0.88
N ASN A 166 12.94 -12.42 0.26
CA ASN A 166 13.77 -12.39 -0.93
C ASN A 166 13.02 -11.83 -2.15
N LEU A 167 11.77 -12.26 -2.36
CA LEU A 167 10.94 -11.73 -3.45
C LEU A 167 10.57 -10.27 -3.21
N GLU A 168 10.29 -9.87 -1.97
CA GLU A 168 10.06 -8.47 -1.61
C GLU A 168 11.25 -7.58 -1.97
N ALA A 169 12.46 -8.01 -1.59
CA ALA A 169 13.71 -7.31 -1.91
C ALA A 169 13.96 -7.26 -3.42
N THR A 170 13.55 -8.30 -4.15
CA THR A 170 13.67 -8.36 -5.61
C THR A 170 12.71 -7.39 -6.31
N LEU A 171 11.46 -7.32 -5.86
CA LEU A 171 10.45 -6.42 -6.43
C LEU A 171 10.71 -4.97 -6.02
N PHE A 172 10.71 -4.70 -4.71
CA PHE A 172 10.70 -3.34 -4.15
C PHE A 172 12.09 -2.80 -3.80
N GLY A 173 13.15 -3.60 -3.96
CA GLY A 173 14.52 -3.24 -3.56
C GLY A 173 14.78 -3.40 -2.05
N THR A 174 16.07 -3.41 -1.69
CA THR A 174 16.55 -3.44 -0.30
C THR A 174 17.89 -2.71 -0.19
N ILE A 175 18.21 -2.15 0.98
CA ILE A 175 19.48 -1.44 1.22
C ILE A 175 20.55 -2.38 1.79
N GLU A 176 20.20 -3.37 2.62
CA GLU A 176 21.17 -4.26 3.27
C GLU A 176 20.62 -5.70 3.48
N PRO A 177 21.47 -6.75 3.46
CA PRO A 177 22.63 -6.93 2.58
C PRO A 177 22.46 -8.11 1.58
N PRO A 178 22.96 -7.99 0.32
CA PRO A 178 23.49 -6.78 -0.30
C PRO A 178 22.38 -5.83 -0.78
N ALA A 179 22.75 -4.56 -0.92
CA ALA A 179 21.92 -3.54 -1.58
C ALA A 179 21.45 -4.04 -2.95
N ARG A 180 20.15 -3.94 -3.24
CA ARG A 180 19.54 -4.39 -4.48
C ARG A 180 18.50 -3.40 -4.97
N GLU A 181 18.65 -2.95 -6.22
CA GLU A 181 17.60 -2.18 -6.90
C GLU A 181 16.36 -3.06 -7.11
N GLY A 182 15.18 -2.48 -6.88
CA GLY A 182 13.92 -3.16 -7.17
C GLY A 182 13.71 -3.39 -8.68
N LYS A 183 13.04 -4.49 -9.02
CA LYS A 183 12.66 -4.81 -10.40
C LYS A 183 11.37 -4.13 -10.86
N ILE A 184 10.68 -3.40 -9.97
CA ILE A 184 9.50 -2.59 -10.31
C ILE A 184 9.71 -1.11 -9.97
N ARG A 185 9.03 -0.24 -10.72
CA ARG A 185 8.93 1.21 -10.45
C ARG A 185 7.44 1.60 -10.42
N ILE A 186 7.15 2.60 -9.60
CA ILE A 186 5.80 3.16 -9.42
C ILE A 186 5.96 4.66 -9.49
N ALA A 187 5.27 5.28 -10.44
CA ALA A 187 5.18 6.72 -10.60
C ALA A 187 3.72 7.15 -10.61
N LEU A 188 3.47 8.41 -10.22
CA LEU A 188 2.14 8.99 -10.17
C LEU A 188 2.20 10.39 -10.74
N ASP A 189 1.22 10.69 -11.59
CA ASP A 189 0.82 12.05 -11.91
C ASP A 189 -0.57 12.28 -11.32
N TRP A 190 -0.81 13.43 -10.71
CA TRP A 190 -2.09 13.68 -10.02
C TRP A 190 -2.43 15.17 -9.92
N SER A 191 -3.72 15.43 -9.85
CA SER A 191 -4.30 16.67 -9.39
C SER A 191 -4.88 16.47 -7.98
N GLU A 192 -4.98 17.57 -7.22
CA GLU A 192 -5.56 17.54 -5.88
C GLU A 192 -6.59 18.65 -5.68
N LYS A 193 -7.68 18.30 -5.00
CA LYS A 193 -8.61 19.24 -4.40
C LYS A 193 -8.51 19.10 -2.89
N LYS A 194 -7.92 20.10 -2.24
CA LYS A 194 -7.73 20.11 -0.78
C LYS A 194 -9.08 20.10 -0.08
N GLY A 195 -9.26 19.12 0.80
CA GLY A 195 -10.35 19.09 1.77
C GLY A 195 -9.98 19.85 3.04
N ASP A 196 -10.81 19.67 4.06
CA ASP A 196 -10.63 20.26 5.38
C ASP A 196 -11.10 19.28 6.49
N ARG A 197 -11.33 19.78 7.70
CA ARG A 197 -11.80 18.96 8.83
C ARG A 197 -13.21 18.37 8.64
N PHE A 198 -13.99 18.91 7.70
CA PHE A 198 -15.36 18.55 7.40
C PHE A 198 -15.48 17.86 6.04
N HIS A 199 -14.61 18.19 5.09
CA HIS A 199 -14.64 17.68 3.72
C HIS A 199 -13.41 16.81 3.43
N PRO A 200 -13.57 15.66 2.75
CA PRO A 200 -12.44 14.83 2.36
C PRO A 200 -11.50 15.54 1.39
N HIS A 201 -10.22 15.21 1.50
CA HIS A 201 -9.27 15.49 0.44
C HIS A 201 -9.58 14.60 -0.75
N PHE A 202 -9.54 15.17 -1.95
CA PHE A 202 -9.76 14.46 -3.20
C PHE A 202 -8.51 14.51 -4.08
N TYR A 203 -8.16 13.37 -4.66
CA TYR A 203 -7.05 13.20 -5.58
C TYR A 203 -7.50 12.37 -6.76
N GLU A 204 -7.08 12.76 -7.95
CA GLU A 204 -7.27 11.99 -9.17
C GLU A 204 -6.03 12.08 -10.05
N GLY A 205 -5.81 11.09 -10.89
CA GLY A 205 -4.68 11.07 -11.79
C GLY A 205 -4.36 9.68 -12.28
N THR A 206 -3.11 9.47 -12.67
CA THR A 206 -2.65 8.24 -13.33
C THR A 206 -1.50 7.62 -12.56
N ILE A 207 -1.62 6.32 -12.28
CA ILE A 207 -0.56 5.48 -11.72
C ILE A 207 0.16 4.80 -12.88
N LEU A 208 1.47 5.04 -13.02
CA LEU A 208 2.34 4.30 -13.93
C LEU A 208 3.05 3.19 -13.16
N LEU A 209 2.78 1.94 -13.53
CA LEU A 209 3.51 0.76 -13.08
C LEU A 209 4.51 0.35 -14.13
N GLU A 210 5.73 0.05 -13.71
CA GLU A 210 6.78 -0.41 -14.60
C GLU A 210 7.52 -1.60 -14.00
N ALA A 211 8.05 -2.47 -14.85
CA ALA A 211 8.85 -3.61 -14.42
C ALA A 211 9.93 -4.00 -15.43
N LYS A 212 10.99 -4.63 -14.94
CA LYS A 212 12.05 -5.22 -15.77
C LYS A 212 11.56 -6.45 -16.55
N GLU A 213 10.53 -7.13 -16.05
CA GLU A 213 9.99 -8.36 -16.65
C GLU A 213 8.45 -8.34 -16.62
N LYS A 214 7.81 -8.94 -17.63
CA LYS A 214 6.34 -8.95 -17.76
C LYS A 214 5.64 -9.63 -16.58
N SER A 215 6.22 -10.69 -16.04
CA SER A 215 5.68 -11.42 -14.88
C SER A 215 5.57 -10.53 -13.63
N TYR A 216 6.58 -9.67 -13.39
CA TYR A 216 6.54 -8.71 -12.28
C TYR A 216 5.55 -7.59 -12.53
N LEU A 217 5.41 -7.10 -13.77
CA LEU A 217 4.39 -6.12 -14.12
C LEU A 217 2.99 -6.69 -13.84
N THR A 218 2.72 -7.92 -14.30
CA THR A 218 1.45 -8.59 -14.04
C THR A 218 1.20 -8.79 -12.54
N LEU A 219 2.21 -9.16 -11.75
CA LEU A 219 2.05 -9.29 -10.31
C LEU A 219 1.67 -7.95 -9.66
N ILE A 220 2.39 -6.87 -9.95
CA ILE A 220 2.14 -5.57 -9.30
C ILE A 220 0.81 -4.95 -9.74
N GLU A 221 0.40 -5.16 -11.00
CA GLU A 221 -0.91 -4.77 -11.52
C GLU A 221 -2.04 -5.51 -10.79
N LYS A 222 -1.97 -6.84 -10.68
CA LYS A 222 -2.97 -7.62 -9.92
C LYS A 222 -3.01 -7.23 -8.45
N LEU A 223 -1.88 -6.85 -7.89
CA LEU A 223 -1.80 -6.36 -6.52
C LEU A 223 -2.47 -4.98 -6.35
N LEU A 224 -2.30 -4.08 -7.33
CA LEU A 224 -3.00 -2.79 -7.37
C LEU A 224 -4.51 -3.00 -7.42
N HIS A 225 -4.97 -3.85 -8.34
CA HIS A 225 -6.39 -4.20 -8.46
C HIS A 225 -6.94 -4.84 -7.19
N LEU A 226 -6.21 -5.75 -6.52
CA LEU A 226 -6.70 -6.33 -5.26
C LEU A 226 -6.75 -5.28 -4.14
N ALA A 227 -5.70 -4.46 -4.03
CA ALA A 227 -5.60 -3.44 -3.01
C ALA A 227 -6.71 -2.40 -3.13
N SER A 228 -7.15 -2.05 -4.35
CA SER A 228 -8.24 -1.09 -4.57
C SER A 228 -9.58 -1.57 -4.04
N HIS A 229 -9.81 -2.88 -3.95
CA HIS A 229 -11.07 -3.43 -3.48
C HIS A 229 -11.07 -3.84 -2.01
N LEU A 230 -9.89 -4.12 -1.42
CA LEU A 230 -9.78 -4.62 -0.05
C LEU A 230 -9.15 -3.62 0.93
N GLY A 231 -8.37 -2.67 0.42
CA GLY A 231 -7.56 -1.75 1.21
C GLY A 231 -7.79 -0.30 0.85
N GLY A 232 -6.90 0.57 1.34
CA GLY A 232 -7.00 1.99 1.13
C GLY A 232 -5.72 2.73 1.50
N ILE A 233 -5.68 4.01 1.15
CA ILE A 233 -4.50 4.89 1.28
C ILE A 233 -4.81 6.04 2.25
N GLY A 234 -3.84 6.39 3.08
CA GLY A 234 -3.93 7.50 4.02
C GLY A 234 -4.46 7.14 5.41
N ARG A 235 -4.80 8.17 6.19
CA ARG A 235 -5.15 8.00 7.60
C ARG A 235 -6.49 7.27 7.74
N GLY A 236 -6.49 6.22 8.56
CA GLY A 236 -7.70 5.47 8.86
C GLY A 236 -8.18 4.55 7.74
N SER A 237 -7.37 4.32 6.70
CA SER A 237 -7.74 3.60 5.47
C SER A 237 -8.14 2.12 5.61
N ARG A 238 -8.19 1.57 6.83
CA ARG A 238 -8.83 0.28 7.12
C ARG A 238 -10.36 0.37 7.19
N ARG A 239 -10.93 1.55 6.94
CA ARG A 239 -12.35 1.88 7.01
C ARG A 239 -12.78 2.60 5.73
N PRO A 240 -14.04 2.42 5.29
CA PRO A 240 -14.62 3.29 4.29
C PRO A 240 -14.63 4.73 4.83
N LEU A 241 -14.69 5.70 3.92
CA LEU A 241 -14.81 7.11 4.29
C LEU A 241 -16.16 7.35 4.99
N HIS A 242 -16.13 7.90 6.19
CA HIS A 242 -17.31 8.16 7.01
C HIS A 242 -17.05 9.23 8.06
N TRP A 243 -18.11 9.64 8.76
CA TRP A 243 -18.04 10.49 9.92
C TRP A 243 -18.22 9.71 11.22
N ASN A 244 -17.31 9.89 12.18
CA ASN A 244 -17.31 9.22 13.48
C ASN A 244 -17.60 10.21 14.62
N HIS A 245 -18.82 10.16 15.15
CA HIS A 245 -19.32 11.01 16.23
C HIS A 245 -19.20 10.37 17.63
N PRO A 246 -18.95 11.17 18.69
CA PRO A 246 -18.25 12.46 18.68
C PRO A 246 -16.73 12.22 18.68
N TYR A 247 -15.98 12.94 17.83
CA TYR A 247 -14.54 12.71 17.60
C TYR A 247 -14.17 11.27 17.17
N PRO A 248 -13.31 11.05 16.16
CA PRO A 248 -12.44 12.00 15.48
C PRO A 248 -13.00 12.63 14.18
N GLY A 249 -14.32 12.75 14.01
CA GLY A 249 -14.89 13.39 12.82
C GLY A 249 -14.67 12.55 11.56
N LEU A 250 -14.32 13.17 10.43
CA LEU A 250 -14.07 12.49 9.16
C LEU A 250 -12.96 11.43 9.31
N ARG A 251 -13.17 10.22 8.78
CA ARG A 251 -12.24 9.09 8.92
C ARG A 251 -12.32 8.14 7.73
N GLY A 252 -11.19 7.52 7.41
CA GLY A 252 -11.13 6.46 6.41
C GLY A 252 -10.85 7.02 5.02
N CYS A 253 -11.08 6.17 4.02
CA CYS A 253 -10.95 6.56 2.62
C CYS A 253 -11.91 5.77 1.75
N TYR A 254 -12.09 6.26 0.53
CA TYR A 254 -12.59 5.54 -0.61
C TYR A 254 -11.60 5.76 -1.74
N TRP A 255 -11.28 4.72 -2.49
CA TRP A 255 -10.48 4.87 -3.69
C TRP A 255 -10.85 3.80 -4.70
N GLN A 256 -10.59 4.12 -5.96
CA GLN A 256 -10.83 3.21 -7.07
C GLN A 256 -9.70 3.33 -8.09
N VAL A 257 -9.57 2.27 -8.89
CA VAL A 257 -8.66 2.20 -10.03
C VAL A 257 -9.46 1.72 -11.23
N ASP A 258 -9.58 2.54 -12.26
CA ASP A 258 -10.63 2.37 -13.28
C ASP A 258 -10.37 1.19 -14.22
N SER A 259 -9.11 0.78 -14.35
CA SER A 259 -8.71 -0.36 -15.18
C SER A 259 -9.29 -1.71 -14.73
N LYS A 260 -9.75 -1.84 -13.48
CA LYS A 260 -10.42 -3.03 -12.98
C LYS A 260 -11.33 -2.69 -11.82
N ILE A 261 -12.64 -2.81 -12.03
CA ILE A 261 -13.64 -2.68 -10.98
C ILE A 261 -14.41 -4.00 -10.85
N LEU A 262 -14.23 -4.69 -9.74
CA LEU A 262 -14.88 -5.97 -9.44
C LEU A 262 -16.30 -5.73 -8.96
N THR A 263 -17.20 -6.56 -9.47
CA THR A 263 -18.60 -6.58 -9.07
C THR A 263 -18.77 -7.36 -7.78
N GLY A 264 -19.91 -7.19 -7.08
CA GLY A 264 -20.24 -7.96 -5.87
C GLY A 264 -20.52 -9.45 -6.10
N ASN A 265 -20.01 -10.05 -7.18
CA ASN A 265 -20.29 -11.41 -7.60
C ASN A 265 -19.21 -12.40 -7.11
N GLN A 266 -19.64 -13.53 -6.56
CA GLN A 266 -18.73 -14.54 -6.02
C GLN A 266 -17.79 -15.13 -7.07
N LYS A 267 -18.29 -15.47 -8.25
CA LYS A 267 -17.51 -16.11 -9.32
C LYS A 267 -16.44 -15.15 -9.83
N VAL A 268 -16.81 -13.89 -10.11
CA VAL A 268 -15.87 -12.84 -10.53
C VAL A 268 -14.71 -12.69 -9.53
N TRP A 269 -15.02 -12.66 -8.23
CA TRP A 269 -14.00 -12.58 -7.19
C TRP A 269 -13.13 -13.84 -7.07
N GLN A 270 -13.71 -15.02 -7.27
CA GLN A 270 -12.96 -16.28 -7.23
C GLN A 270 -12.05 -16.43 -8.44
N ASP A 271 -12.50 -16.01 -9.63
CA ASP A 271 -11.71 -16.00 -10.85
C ASP A 271 -10.55 -15.00 -10.71
N PHE A 272 -10.84 -13.77 -10.25
CA PHE A 272 -9.79 -12.78 -10.00
C PHE A 272 -8.77 -13.23 -8.94
N ARG A 273 -9.23 -13.90 -7.88
CA ARG A 273 -8.34 -14.52 -6.90
C ARG A 273 -7.38 -15.53 -7.56
N GLN A 274 -7.87 -16.35 -8.49
CA GLN A 274 -7.01 -17.30 -9.22
C GLN A 274 -5.97 -16.56 -10.07
N GLU A 275 -6.36 -15.47 -10.74
CA GLU A 275 -5.41 -14.62 -11.48
C GLU A 275 -4.31 -14.06 -10.55
N VAL A 276 -4.68 -13.58 -9.36
CA VAL A 276 -3.70 -13.09 -8.36
C VAL A 276 -2.74 -14.21 -7.95
N ILE A 277 -3.25 -15.39 -7.58
CA ILE A 277 -2.39 -16.52 -7.18
C ILE A 277 -1.50 -16.98 -8.33
N ALA A 278 -2.00 -17.00 -9.56
CA ALA A 278 -1.23 -17.33 -10.75
C ALA A 278 -0.08 -16.33 -10.97
N ALA A 279 -0.33 -15.03 -10.81
CA ALA A 279 0.69 -13.99 -10.95
C ALA A 279 1.80 -14.13 -9.88
N PHE A 280 1.44 -14.48 -8.64
CA PHE A 280 2.39 -14.82 -7.60
C PHE A 280 3.21 -16.07 -7.96
N THR A 281 2.54 -17.15 -8.36
CA THR A 281 3.19 -18.43 -8.71
C THR A 281 4.13 -18.30 -9.92
N ALA A 282 3.82 -17.40 -10.85
CA ALA A 282 4.64 -17.15 -12.04
C ALA A 282 6.01 -16.52 -11.73
N VAL A 283 6.17 -15.86 -10.58
CA VAL A 283 7.44 -15.23 -10.18
C VAL A 283 8.19 -16.00 -9.10
N GLN A 284 7.48 -16.84 -8.35
CA GLN A 284 8.02 -17.62 -7.24
C GLN A 284 7.13 -18.86 -7.03
N PRO A 285 7.69 -20.08 -7.08
CA PRO A 285 6.94 -21.29 -6.75
C PRO A 285 6.37 -21.25 -5.32
N LEU A 286 5.19 -21.84 -5.14
CA LEU A 286 4.58 -21.97 -3.82
C LEU A 286 5.51 -22.76 -2.88
N SER A 287 5.62 -22.31 -1.64
CA SER A 287 6.40 -22.99 -0.59
C SER A 287 5.61 -23.01 0.72
N ASN A 288 6.21 -23.52 1.79
CA ASN A 288 5.51 -23.66 3.07
C ASN A 288 5.14 -22.29 3.63
N PRO A 289 3.83 -21.93 3.68
CA PRO A 289 3.43 -20.61 4.13
C PRO A 289 3.89 -20.35 5.57
N GLY A 290 4.22 -19.10 5.87
CA GLY A 290 4.42 -18.69 7.25
C GLY A 290 3.22 -19.06 8.12
N ALA A 291 3.46 -19.46 9.37
CA ALA A 291 2.40 -19.90 10.28
C ALA A 291 1.28 -18.86 10.47
N GLY A 292 1.60 -17.58 10.24
CA GLY A 292 0.72 -16.43 10.40
C GLY A 292 0.29 -16.31 11.85
N ASN A 293 0.83 -15.34 12.57
CA ASN A 293 0.46 -15.12 13.96
C ASN A 293 -0.27 -13.77 14.04
N PRO A 294 -1.48 -13.72 14.64
CA PRO A 294 -2.18 -12.45 14.87
C PRO A 294 -1.43 -11.50 15.81
N GLY A 295 -0.22 -11.88 16.27
CA GLY A 295 0.59 -11.17 17.25
C GLY A 295 0.14 -11.48 18.67
N LYS A 296 1.07 -11.36 19.62
CA LYS A 296 0.72 -11.17 21.03
C LYS A 296 0.41 -9.68 21.25
N PRO A 297 -0.34 -9.32 22.31
CA PRO A 297 -0.46 -7.93 22.72
C PRO A 297 0.90 -7.20 22.67
N LYS A 298 0.94 -6.02 22.04
CA LYS A 298 2.10 -5.12 21.88
C LYS A 298 3.16 -5.53 20.83
N HIS A 299 3.06 -6.69 20.20
CA HIS A 299 3.95 -7.12 19.12
C HIS A 299 3.14 -7.36 17.83
N ARG A 300 2.71 -6.27 17.19
CA ARG A 300 1.94 -6.38 15.95
C ARG A 300 2.79 -7.01 14.86
N GLN A 301 2.21 -8.02 14.22
CA GLN A 301 2.78 -8.65 13.04
C GLN A 301 1.96 -8.31 11.79
N GLN A 302 2.55 -8.55 10.63
CA GLN A 302 1.91 -8.38 9.33
C GLN A 302 0.61 -9.19 9.26
N ASP A 303 -0.46 -8.53 8.80
CA ASP A 303 -1.72 -9.20 8.48
C ASP A 303 -1.48 -10.17 7.32
N VAL A 304 -1.98 -11.41 7.41
CA VAL A 304 -1.77 -12.46 6.41
C VAL A 304 -3.10 -12.97 5.85
N LEU A 305 -3.23 -12.96 4.53
CA LEU A 305 -4.30 -13.64 3.80
C LEU A 305 -3.97 -15.14 3.65
N ASN A 306 -4.26 -15.91 4.69
CA ASN A 306 -4.14 -17.37 4.69
C ASN A 306 -5.51 -18.05 4.90
N ASP A 307 -5.52 -19.35 5.22
CA ASP A 307 -6.73 -20.12 5.54
C ASP A 307 -7.47 -19.64 6.81
N LYS A 308 -6.81 -18.84 7.65
CA LYS A 308 -7.39 -18.21 8.84
C LYS A 308 -8.02 -16.86 8.52
N ALA A 309 -7.81 -16.29 7.32
CA ALA A 309 -8.49 -15.08 6.89
C ALA A 309 -9.87 -15.41 6.27
N ARG A 310 -10.79 -14.44 6.32
CA ARG A 310 -12.11 -14.51 5.67
C ARG A 310 -12.36 -13.20 4.94
N ILE A 311 -12.89 -13.32 3.72
CA ILE A 311 -13.33 -12.18 2.92
C ILE A 311 -14.83 -12.37 2.66
N TYR A 312 -15.61 -11.31 2.87
CA TYR A 312 -17.04 -11.28 2.55
C TYR A 312 -17.34 -10.12 1.61
N LEU A 313 -18.25 -10.34 0.66
CA LEU A 313 -18.90 -9.28 -0.11
C LEU A 313 -20.28 -9.05 0.49
N LEU A 314 -20.58 -7.81 0.85
CA LEU A 314 -21.86 -7.43 1.44
C LEU A 314 -22.57 -6.43 0.51
N PRO A 315 -23.45 -6.92 -0.38
CA PRO A 315 -24.22 -6.05 -1.26
C PRO A 315 -25.10 -5.08 -0.46
N PHE A 316 -25.12 -3.82 -0.86
CA PHE A 316 -25.93 -2.80 -0.22
C PHE A 316 -26.33 -1.71 -1.23
N PRO A 317 -27.55 -1.79 -1.83
CA PRO A 317 -27.93 -0.89 -2.91
C PRO A 317 -27.99 0.58 -2.50
N GLY A 318 -28.32 0.85 -1.22
CA GLY A 318 -28.43 2.20 -0.69
C GLY A 318 -27.10 2.83 -0.28
N LEU A 319 -25.95 2.21 -0.58
CA LEU A 319 -24.65 2.79 -0.25
C LEU A 319 -24.40 4.03 -1.13
N LYS A 320 -24.05 5.17 -0.51
CA LYS A 320 -23.75 6.44 -1.17
C LYS A 320 -22.27 6.53 -1.53
N HIS A 321 -21.99 6.88 -2.78
CA HIS A 321 -20.64 7.25 -3.22
C HIS A 321 -20.19 8.54 -2.51
N PRO A 322 -18.91 8.72 -2.15
CA PRO A 322 -18.43 9.93 -1.47
C PRO A 322 -18.78 11.24 -2.17
N GLU A 323 -18.79 11.25 -3.50
CA GLU A 323 -19.17 12.42 -4.30
C GLU A 323 -20.65 12.82 -4.12
N ALA A 324 -21.51 11.88 -3.74
CA ALA A 324 -22.93 12.13 -3.50
C ALA A 324 -23.22 12.63 -2.06
N VAL A 325 -22.21 12.69 -1.19
CA VAL A 325 -22.36 13.17 0.20
C VAL A 325 -22.18 14.69 0.23
N LYS A 326 -23.23 15.43 0.58
CA LYS A 326 -23.21 16.90 0.57
C LYS A 326 -22.78 17.46 1.92
N ASP A 327 -23.27 16.87 3.00
CA ASP A 327 -22.89 17.23 4.36
C ASP A 327 -22.31 16.03 5.10
N TRP A 328 -20.99 15.96 5.22
CA TRP A 328 -20.31 14.88 5.92
C TRP A 328 -20.58 14.84 7.43
N GLN A 329 -20.92 15.96 8.06
CA GLN A 329 -21.18 15.98 9.50
C GLN A 329 -22.54 15.36 9.83
N ILE A 330 -23.51 15.56 8.95
CA ILE A 330 -24.87 15.02 9.08
C ILE A 330 -24.93 13.63 8.45
N GLU A 331 -24.76 13.56 7.13
CA GLU A 331 -24.94 12.35 6.32
C GLU A 331 -23.82 11.34 6.54
N GLY A 332 -22.59 11.79 6.83
CA GLY A 332 -21.43 10.91 6.91
C GLY A 332 -21.51 9.86 8.04
N SER A 333 -22.43 10.06 8.98
CA SER A 333 -22.71 9.13 10.08
C SER A 333 -23.83 8.14 9.78
N GLU A 334 -24.59 8.36 8.70
CA GLU A 334 -25.70 7.52 8.29
C GLU A 334 -25.21 6.15 7.77
N ILE A 335 -26.07 5.15 7.90
CA ILE A 335 -25.78 3.78 7.44
C ILE A 335 -25.55 3.70 5.92
N ASN A 336 -26.17 4.59 5.14
CA ASN A 336 -25.97 4.69 3.69
C ASN A 336 -24.56 5.18 3.31
N VAL A 337 -23.84 5.91 4.17
CA VAL A 337 -22.43 6.29 3.95
C VAL A 337 -21.49 5.26 4.58
N ARG A 338 -21.70 4.93 5.86
CA ARG A 338 -20.85 3.97 6.60
C ARG A 338 -20.89 2.57 5.99
N GLY A 339 -22.07 2.20 5.50
CA GLY A 339 -22.43 0.85 5.10
C GLY A 339 -22.62 -0.10 6.29
N ARG A 340 -23.36 -1.18 6.04
CA ARG A 340 -23.80 -2.17 7.05
C ARG A 340 -22.64 -2.84 7.79
N ALA A 341 -21.50 -3.07 7.12
CA ALA A 341 -20.36 -3.74 7.76
C ALA A 341 -19.70 -2.85 8.80
N LEU A 342 -19.54 -1.56 8.51
CA LEU A 342 -18.98 -0.61 9.47
C LEU A 342 -19.96 -0.32 10.59
N ASP A 343 -21.25 -0.20 10.27
CA ASP A 343 -22.29 0.02 11.26
C ASP A 343 -22.36 -1.14 12.25
N LEU A 344 -22.30 -2.39 11.78
CA LEU A 344 -22.18 -3.58 12.62
C LEU A 344 -20.94 -3.55 13.51
N LEU A 345 -19.79 -3.17 12.95
CA LEU A 345 -18.53 -3.08 13.70
C LEU A 345 -18.56 -2.00 14.78
N TYR A 346 -19.29 -0.90 14.57
CA TYR A 346 -19.41 0.20 15.52
C TYR A 346 -20.58 0.07 16.48
N GLY A 347 -21.60 -0.72 16.13
CA GLY A 347 -22.78 -0.95 16.95
C GLY A 347 -22.55 -1.84 18.17
N SER A 348 -21.35 -2.42 18.35
CA SER A 348 -21.05 -3.23 19.53
C SER A 348 -19.58 -3.20 19.93
N ASP A 349 -19.33 -2.93 21.20
CA ASP A 349 -18.00 -2.98 21.82
C ASP A 349 -17.36 -4.37 21.75
N ARG A 350 -18.16 -5.44 21.58
CA ARG A 350 -17.65 -6.81 21.42
C ARG A 350 -16.76 -7.00 20.19
N PHE A 351 -16.90 -6.12 19.20
CA PHE A 351 -16.18 -6.19 17.93
C PHE A 351 -15.07 -5.16 17.78
N LYS A 352 -14.93 -4.22 18.73
CA LYS A 352 -13.88 -3.21 18.71
C LYS A 352 -12.85 -3.51 19.77
N GLY A 353 -11.58 -3.32 19.43
CA GLY A 353 -10.51 -3.33 20.41
C GLY A 353 -10.75 -2.32 21.53
N VAL A 354 -10.23 -2.62 22.72
CA VAL A 354 -10.33 -1.74 23.88
C VAL A 354 -9.82 -0.33 23.55
N ASN A 355 -10.64 0.67 23.86
CA ASN A 355 -10.34 2.08 23.70
C ASN A 355 -9.59 2.64 24.92
N GLN A 356 -9.22 3.93 24.88
CA GLN A 356 -8.50 4.59 25.99
C GLN A 356 -9.32 4.66 27.31
N LYS A 357 -10.63 4.48 27.25
CA LYS A 357 -11.54 4.45 28.40
C LYS A 357 -11.76 3.03 28.95
N GLY A 358 -11.05 2.02 28.43
CA GLY A 358 -11.20 0.62 28.85
C GLY A 358 -12.42 -0.10 28.25
N GLN A 359 -13.16 0.54 27.34
CA GLN A 359 -14.34 -0.07 26.70
C GLN A 359 -13.95 -0.78 25.40
N GLY A 360 -14.48 -1.97 25.18
CA GLY A 360 -14.21 -2.79 24.00
C GLY A 360 -13.87 -4.23 24.39
N ASN A 361 -13.38 -4.99 23.42
CA ASN A 361 -12.94 -6.37 23.57
C ASN A 361 -11.42 -6.47 23.37
N ASP A 362 -10.71 -6.89 24.42
CA ASP A 362 -9.25 -7.00 24.46
C ASP A 362 -8.71 -8.14 23.59
N LYS A 363 -9.59 -9.03 23.11
CA LYS A 363 -9.26 -10.15 22.21
C LYS A 363 -9.33 -9.77 20.72
N VAL A 364 -9.89 -8.59 20.39
CA VAL A 364 -10.14 -8.16 19.00
C VAL A 364 -9.41 -6.86 18.61
N GLY A 365 -8.24 -6.61 19.20
CA GLY A 365 -7.33 -5.51 18.84
C GLY A 365 -7.27 -4.40 19.88
N GLY A 366 -6.75 -3.21 19.52
CA GLY A 366 -6.73 -2.01 20.39
C GLY A 366 -5.75 -2.12 21.57
N GLY A 367 -6.12 -2.82 22.63
CA GLY A 367 -5.23 -3.13 23.78
C GLY A 367 -4.08 -4.09 23.43
N LEU A 368 -4.17 -4.76 22.28
CA LEU A 368 -3.15 -5.68 21.77
C LEU A 368 -2.04 -4.99 20.97
N GLY A 369 -2.02 -3.66 20.85
CA GLY A 369 -1.08 -2.97 19.95
C GLY A 369 -1.30 -3.27 18.45
N THR A 370 -2.37 -3.97 18.10
CA THR A 370 -2.80 -4.28 16.73
C THR A 370 -3.91 -3.30 16.31
N PRO A 371 -3.76 -2.59 15.18
CA PRO A 371 -4.87 -2.00 14.44
C PRO A 371 -5.93 -3.04 14.18
N SER A 372 -7.16 -2.56 13.99
CA SER A 372 -8.34 -3.37 13.70
C SER A 372 -8.05 -4.64 12.89
N TYR A 373 -8.32 -5.81 13.46
CA TYR A 373 -8.28 -7.14 12.80
C TYR A 373 -9.17 -7.26 11.55
N VAL A 374 -10.02 -6.27 11.29
CA VAL A 374 -10.86 -6.17 10.10
C VAL A 374 -10.49 -4.94 9.24
N LEU A 375 -10.44 -5.13 7.92
CA LEU A 375 -10.52 -4.08 6.91
C LEU A 375 -11.92 -4.08 6.27
N ILE A 376 -12.48 -2.89 6.06
CA ILE A 376 -13.76 -2.70 5.36
C ILE A 376 -13.54 -1.67 4.27
N GLN A 377 -13.97 -1.97 3.05
CA GLN A 377 -14.00 -1.01 1.93
C GLN A 377 -15.37 -0.99 1.27
N SER A 378 -15.79 0.19 0.83
CA SER A 378 -16.98 0.40 0.01
C SER A 378 -16.60 0.42 -1.46
N ASN A 379 -17.33 -0.31 -2.31
CA ASN A 379 -17.03 -0.47 -3.73
C ASN A 379 -18.28 -0.11 -4.55
N PHE A 380 -18.08 0.63 -5.65
CA PHE A 380 -19.16 1.16 -6.49
C PHE A 380 -18.96 0.77 -7.97
N PRO A 381 -19.17 -0.51 -8.32
CA PRO A 381 -19.06 -0.95 -9.71
C PRO A 381 -20.07 -0.20 -10.60
N PRO A 382 -19.64 0.35 -11.76
CA PRO A 382 -20.53 1.08 -12.66
C PRO A 382 -21.74 0.24 -13.08
N GLN A 383 -22.93 0.84 -13.05
CA GLN A 383 -24.20 0.23 -13.46
C GLN A 383 -24.54 -1.07 -12.69
N GLN A 384 -23.90 -1.31 -11.55
CA GLN A 384 -24.15 -2.46 -10.70
C GLN A 384 -24.33 -2.04 -9.25
N GLN A 385 -24.82 -2.98 -8.44
CA GLN A 385 -25.10 -2.73 -7.05
C GLN A 385 -23.80 -2.48 -6.25
N PRO A 386 -23.71 -1.38 -5.50
CA PRO A 386 -22.63 -1.15 -4.55
C PRO A 386 -22.57 -2.25 -3.49
N TYR A 387 -21.37 -2.48 -2.96
CA TYR A 387 -21.14 -3.49 -1.93
C TYR A 387 -19.96 -3.09 -1.04
N GLN A 388 -19.89 -3.71 0.14
CA GLN A 388 -18.71 -3.62 0.99
C GLN A 388 -17.90 -4.91 0.95
N THR A 389 -16.58 -4.81 0.84
CA THR A 389 -15.69 -5.92 1.14
C THR A 389 -15.35 -5.88 2.63
N VAL A 390 -15.35 -7.04 3.26
CA VAL A 390 -14.96 -7.19 4.66
C VAL A 390 -13.89 -8.26 4.76
N THR A 391 -12.67 -7.84 5.10
CA THR A 391 -11.53 -8.74 5.27
C THR A 391 -11.23 -8.89 6.75
N ILE A 392 -11.44 -10.09 7.29
CA ILE A 392 -11.20 -10.45 8.70
C ILE A 392 -9.94 -11.32 8.77
N PHE A 393 -8.90 -10.81 9.44
CA PHE A 393 -7.64 -11.55 9.64
C PHE A 393 -7.70 -12.38 10.92
N GLY A 394 -7.22 -13.63 10.87
CA GLY A 394 -7.23 -14.53 12.02
C GLY A 394 -8.65 -14.85 12.53
N ALA A 395 -9.61 -15.01 11.61
CA ALA A 395 -11.00 -15.32 11.90
C ALA A 395 -11.23 -16.67 12.60
N ASN A 396 -10.18 -17.47 12.80
CA ASN A 396 -10.20 -18.67 13.63
C ASN A 396 -10.12 -18.36 15.15
N GLN A 397 -9.79 -17.13 15.54
CA GLN A 397 -9.89 -16.68 16.93
C GLN A 397 -11.38 -16.52 17.30
N SER A 398 -11.78 -16.96 18.50
CA SER A 398 -13.17 -17.07 18.95
C SER A 398 -13.99 -15.79 18.73
N ASP A 399 -13.52 -14.64 19.21
CA ASP A 399 -14.25 -13.37 19.13
C ASP A 399 -14.32 -12.82 17.70
N ARG A 400 -13.24 -12.96 16.94
CA ARG A 400 -13.21 -12.62 15.50
C ARG A 400 -14.13 -13.55 14.70
N SER A 401 -14.29 -14.81 15.11
CA SER A 401 -15.21 -15.76 14.49
C SER A 401 -16.68 -15.40 14.75
N VAL A 402 -16.99 -14.85 15.93
CA VAL A 402 -18.33 -14.30 16.23
C VAL A 402 -18.63 -13.17 15.26
N PHE A 403 -17.69 -12.24 15.05
CA PHE A 403 -17.88 -11.17 14.07
C PHE A 403 -18.08 -11.71 12.64
N ALA A 404 -17.29 -12.71 12.23
CA ALA A 404 -17.46 -13.38 10.94
C ALA A 404 -18.85 -14.04 10.79
N SER A 405 -19.41 -14.58 11.87
CA SER A 405 -20.75 -15.21 11.84
C SER A 405 -21.89 -14.22 11.62
N GLU A 406 -21.73 -12.95 12.03
CA GLU A 406 -22.75 -11.92 11.78
C GLU A 406 -22.93 -11.65 10.28
N PHE A 407 -21.86 -11.79 9.48
CA PHE A 407 -21.96 -11.62 8.03
C PHE A 407 -22.76 -12.74 7.35
N GLN A 408 -22.83 -13.94 7.95
CA GLN A 408 -23.72 -14.98 7.46
C GLN A 408 -25.19 -14.58 7.63
N LYS A 409 -25.54 -13.95 8.76
CA LYS A 409 -26.89 -13.42 9.02
C LYS A 409 -27.25 -12.27 8.07
N LEU A 410 -26.26 -11.46 7.69
CA LEU A 410 -26.42 -10.39 6.70
C LEU A 410 -26.44 -10.89 5.25
N ARG A 411 -26.47 -12.21 5.01
CA ARG A 411 -26.42 -12.83 3.67
C ARG A 411 -25.20 -12.38 2.85
N ALA A 412 -24.08 -12.10 3.52
CA ALA A 412 -22.85 -11.75 2.84
C ALA A 412 -22.28 -12.95 2.08
N ILE A 413 -21.71 -12.68 0.92
CA ILE A 413 -21.17 -13.69 0.01
C ILE A 413 -19.73 -13.99 0.43
N PRO A 414 -19.38 -15.23 0.85
CA PRO A 414 -18.03 -15.55 1.26
C PRO A 414 -17.09 -15.75 0.06
N ILE A 415 -15.90 -15.18 0.13
CA ILE A 415 -14.80 -15.44 -0.79
C ILE A 415 -13.76 -16.34 -0.11
N HIS A 416 -13.50 -17.49 -0.72
CA HIS A 416 -12.57 -18.49 -0.20
C HIS A 416 -11.15 -18.21 -0.69
N TRP A 417 -10.30 -17.67 0.18
CA TRP A 417 -8.93 -17.29 -0.18
C TRP A 417 -7.96 -18.49 -0.37
N LYS A 418 -8.21 -19.64 0.26
CA LYS A 418 -7.55 -20.90 -0.12
C LYS A 418 -8.56 -21.85 -0.73
N SER A 419 -8.15 -22.54 -1.81
CA SER A 419 -8.86 -23.72 -2.27
C SER A 419 -8.79 -24.77 -1.16
N ARG A 420 -9.90 -25.44 -0.85
CA ARG A 420 -9.82 -26.69 -0.09
C ARG A 420 -8.96 -27.63 -0.92
N SER A 421 -7.71 -27.86 -0.52
CA SER A 421 -6.98 -28.99 -1.06
C SER A 421 -7.82 -30.21 -0.72
N LYS A 422 -8.46 -30.81 -1.73
CA LYS A 422 -8.95 -32.17 -1.61
C LYS A 422 -7.70 -32.98 -1.26
N LYS A 423 -7.59 -33.41 -0.01
CA LYS A 423 -6.66 -34.49 0.35
C LYS A 423 -7.03 -35.63 -0.58
N ILE A 424 -6.24 -35.85 -1.63
CA ILE A 424 -6.25 -37.11 -2.34
C ILE A 424 -5.79 -38.11 -1.28
N ARG A 425 -6.75 -38.81 -0.68
CA ARG A 425 -6.46 -39.99 0.12
C ARG A 425 -5.89 -40.98 -0.88
N HIS A 426 -4.58 -41.14 -0.91
CA HIS A 426 -4.00 -42.35 -1.45
C HIS A 426 -4.46 -43.49 -0.53
N SER A 427 -5.53 -44.17 -0.95
CA SER A 427 -5.83 -45.50 -0.46
C SER A 427 -4.69 -46.39 -0.93
N HIS A 428 -3.72 -46.64 -0.05
CA HIS A 428 -2.96 -47.88 -0.10
C HIS A 428 -3.95 -49.01 0.21
N GLN A 429 -4.53 -49.58 -0.84
CA GLN A 429 -5.02 -50.94 -0.77
C GLN A 429 -3.82 -51.85 -0.97
N ASN A 430 -3.36 -52.43 0.15
CA ASN A 430 -2.66 -53.70 0.13
C ASN A 430 -3.60 -54.74 -0.49
N ARG A 431 -3.19 -55.35 -1.59
CA ARG A 431 -3.28 -56.79 -1.86
C ARG A 431 -2.41 -57.16 -3.03
#